data_AF-Q2RXN7-F1
#
_entry.id   AF-Q2RXN7-F1
#
_cell.length_a   1.000
_cell.length_b   1.000
_cell.length_c   1.000
_cell.angle_alpha   90.00
_cell.angle_beta   90.00
_cell.angle_gamma   90.00
#
_symmetry.space_group_name_H-M   'P 1'
#
loop_
_entity.id
_entity.type
_entity.pdbx_description
1 polymer ?
#
loop_
_entity_poly.entity_id
_entity_poly.type
_entity_poly.pdbx_seq_one_letter_code
_entity_poly.pdbx_strand_id
1 'polypeptide(L)'
;MENHVVRHKGDLVAVLDSYRDCLFRGQVEEYNVGHDEIIFKTSFYRNKCHPETMVKWSFYAERIFRRFFSIGMDNVNSNSKNMIYQAVSQHYGWRSFFVDASCNPAVSAWFAAKRYSQKNILEMTEDCHEVGIFFLNNAATYTDHDGIGFLYVLNKEALVESKVPLVCLSGGSDDGYRYRFNAQHAWMLGPVPKGIPAKCVIARIESPAEILREYARDSGFDSTQSMFPDSMEDPCLKLLLSIPCIVHPKSNKDHIKLFVRHLEIPNYHYQPSKVHDDCHAFYAGSRIGEASRIIDETLVNAFILTVPDFVMFGRRVDGEEISTPIIVALVAKHGRVGIEINGLIRIPDWKVGSIYSKGLFLVMQDDLSIIVSDLIVEHPGTVMVNSGITNGWRYTIDEKNHWVRMPHPDDCPCGNDLLHDHHLTVLLRVEDFLR
;
A
#
# COMPACT_ATOMS: atom_id res chain seq x y z
N MET A 1 -15.73 -24.94 -22.00
CA MET A 1 -15.14 -25.19 -20.67
C MET A 1 -15.22 -26.68 -20.38
N GLU A 2 -14.07 -27.34 -20.26
CA GLU A 2 -13.95 -28.74 -19.86
C GLU A 2 -14.15 -28.88 -18.35
N ASN A 3 -14.72 -30.00 -17.91
CA ASN A 3 -14.95 -30.28 -16.49
C ASN A 3 -14.21 -31.57 -16.11
N HIS A 4 -13.23 -31.45 -15.22
CA HIS A 4 -12.45 -32.56 -14.70
C HIS A 4 -12.82 -32.82 -13.25
N VAL A 5 -13.02 -34.08 -12.89
CA VAL A 5 -13.16 -34.53 -11.50
C VAL A 5 -12.01 -35.46 -11.20
N VAL A 6 -11.10 -34.99 -10.36
CA VAL A 6 -9.83 -35.67 -10.08
C VAL A 6 -9.87 -36.23 -8.67
N ARG A 7 -9.50 -37.51 -8.52
CA ARG A 7 -9.51 -38.23 -7.24
C ARG A 7 -8.14 -38.79 -6.86
N HIS A 8 -7.12 -38.65 -7.71
CA HIS A 8 -5.74 -39.06 -7.43
C HIS A 8 -4.75 -37.97 -7.86
N LYS A 9 -3.64 -37.85 -7.13
CA LYS A 9 -2.60 -36.84 -7.43
C LYS A 9 -2.00 -37.02 -8.83
N GLY A 10 -1.77 -38.26 -9.28
CA GLY A 10 -1.24 -38.53 -10.61
C GLY A 10 -2.13 -37.98 -11.73
N ASP A 11 -3.44 -38.14 -11.59
CA ASP A 11 -4.43 -37.59 -12.54
C ASP A 11 -4.43 -36.06 -12.50
N LEU A 12 -4.28 -35.46 -11.32
CA LEU A 12 -4.19 -33.99 -11.18
C LEU A 12 -2.99 -33.45 -11.96
N VAL A 13 -1.83 -34.08 -11.79
CA VAL A 13 -0.59 -33.71 -12.50
C VAL A 13 -0.80 -33.83 -14.01
N ALA A 14 -1.33 -34.96 -14.48
CA ALA A 14 -1.55 -35.19 -15.91
C ALA A 14 -2.52 -34.16 -16.53
N VAL A 15 -3.60 -33.81 -15.81
CA VAL A 15 -4.55 -32.79 -16.27
C VAL A 15 -3.88 -31.41 -16.30
N LEU A 16 -3.15 -31.01 -15.25
CA LEU A 16 -2.49 -29.70 -15.21
C LEU A 16 -1.39 -29.56 -16.26
N ASP A 17 -0.63 -30.63 -16.53
CA ASP A 17 0.44 -30.66 -17.55
C ASP A 17 -0.10 -30.49 -18.97
N SER A 18 -1.39 -30.81 -19.19
CA SER A 18 -2.06 -30.59 -20.47
C SER A 18 -2.34 -29.11 -20.76
N TYR A 19 -2.38 -28.26 -19.74
CA TYR A 19 -2.68 -26.83 -19.86
C TYR A 19 -1.40 -25.98 -19.80
N ARG A 20 -0.72 -25.87 -20.94
CA ARG A 20 0.46 -25.00 -21.08
C ARG A 20 0.06 -23.55 -21.34
N ASP A 21 0.89 -22.63 -20.86
CA ASP A 21 0.73 -21.17 -21.01
C ASP A 21 -0.63 -20.61 -20.56
N CYS A 22 -1.27 -21.29 -19.60
CA CYS A 22 -2.52 -20.85 -19.00
C CYS A 22 -2.28 -20.09 -17.69
N LEU A 23 -3.33 -19.42 -17.21
CA LEU A 23 -3.40 -18.91 -15.85
C LEU A 23 -4.32 -19.79 -15.02
N PHE A 24 -4.06 -19.88 -13.74
CA PHE A 24 -4.80 -20.72 -12.80
C PHE A 24 -5.37 -19.86 -11.69
N ARG A 25 -6.58 -20.20 -11.24
CA ARG A 25 -7.19 -19.62 -10.05
C ARG A 25 -7.80 -20.72 -9.19
N GLY A 26 -7.44 -20.73 -7.92
CA GLY A 26 -7.94 -21.71 -6.95
C GLY A 26 -8.81 -21.12 -5.87
N GLN A 27 -9.77 -21.92 -5.38
CA GLN A 27 -10.75 -21.52 -4.38
C GLN A 27 -11.47 -22.71 -3.75
N VAL A 28 -11.96 -22.52 -2.52
CA VAL A 28 -12.70 -23.53 -1.74
C VAL A 28 -14.22 -23.53 -1.98
N GLU A 29 -14.75 -22.51 -2.66
CA GLU A 29 -16.18 -22.42 -3.02
C GLU A 29 -16.29 -22.46 -4.54
N GLU A 30 -17.34 -23.06 -5.08
CA GLU A 30 -17.61 -23.00 -6.51
C GLU A 30 -18.20 -21.63 -6.89
N TYR A 31 -17.75 -21.04 -8.00
CA TYR A 31 -18.42 -19.88 -8.59
C TYR A 31 -19.38 -20.27 -9.69
N ASN A 32 -20.51 -19.56 -9.76
CA ASN A 32 -21.64 -19.77 -10.67
C ASN A 32 -21.19 -20.10 -12.10
N VAL A 33 -21.09 -21.40 -12.39
CA VAL A 33 -20.86 -21.92 -13.73
C VAL A 33 -22.21 -21.98 -14.43
N GLY A 34 -22.40 -21.23 -15.51
CA GLY A 34 -23.64 -21.26 -16.31
C GLY A 34 -24.18 -19.92 -16.79
N HIS A 35 -23.51 -18.81 -16.49
CA HIS A 35 -23.79 -17.49 -17.06
C HIS A 35 -22.71 -17.12 -18.10
N ASP A 36 -23.00 -16.12 -18.94
CA ASP A 36 -22.04 -15.59 -19.93
C ASP A 36 -20.75 -15.05 -19.28
N GLU A 37 -20.81 -14.73 -17.98
CA GLU A 37 -19.70 -14.26 -17.14
C GLU A 37 -19.54 -15.16 -15.91
N ILE A 38 -18.28 -15.48 -15.59
CA ILE A 38 -17.89 -16.16 -14.35
C ILE A 38 -17.50 -15.07 -13.34
N ILE A 39 -18.30 -14.96 -12.29
CA ILE A 39 -18.11 -13.97 -11.23
C ILE A 39 -17.14 -14.55 -10.20
N PHE A 40 -15.85 -14.31 -10.40
CA PHE A 40 -14.87 -14.42 -9.33
C PHE A 40 -15.15 -13.28 -8.34
N LYS A 41 -15.67 -13.58 -7.14
CA LYS A 41 -15.94 -12.54 -6.12
C LYS A 41 -14.63 -11.79 -5.81
N THR A 42 -14.47 -10.57 -6.34
CA THR A 42 -13.34 -9.70 -5.98
C THR A 42 -13.46 -9.26 -4.52
N SER A 43 -12.36 -8.81 -3.93
CA SER A 43 -12.35 -8.25 -2.58
C SER A 43 -13.23 -7.00 -2.45
N PHE A 44 -13.49 -6.29 -3.56
CA PHE A 44 -14.35 -5.11 -3.61
C PHE A 44 -15.86 -5.44 -3.59
N TYR A 45 -16.31 -6.51 -4.24
CA TYR A 45 -17.72 -6.93 -4.17
C TYR A 45 -18.18 -7.29 -2.75
N ARG A 46 -17.23 -7.60 -1.86
CA ARG A 46 -17.50 -7.98 -0.46
C ARG A 46 -17.68 -6.76 0.45
N ASN A 47 -17.20 -5.57 0.07
CA ASN A 47 -17.23 -4.36 0.91
C ASN A 47 -17.22 -3.07 0.07
N LYS A 48 -18.13 -2.12 0.38
CA LYS A 48 -18.25 -0.82 -0.33
C LYS A 48 -16.94 -0.02 -0.36
N CYS A 49 -16.79 0.84 -1.37
CA CYS A 49 -15.68 1.80 -1.50
C CYS A 49 -15.55 2.71 -0.28
N HIS A 50 -14.33 2.93 0.21
CA HIS A 50 -14.01 3.97 1.19
C HIS A 50 -12.98 4.94 0.58
N PRO A 51 -13.41 6.10 0.03
CA PRO A 51 -12.55 6.99 -0.74
C PRO A 51 -11.27 7.40 -0.02
N GLU A 52 -11.34 7.77 1.26
CA GLU A 52 -10.15 8.18 2.03
C GLU A 52 -9.10 7.06 2.12
N THR A 53 -9.54 5.83 2.32
CA THR A 53 -8.66 4.67 2.40
C THR A 53 -8.07 4.35 1.03
N MET A 54 -8.83 4.54 -0.05
CA MET A 54 -8.37 4.36 -1.42
C MET A 54 -7.27 5.35 -1.80
N VAL A 55 -7.40 6.62 -1.44
CA VAL A 55 -6.39 7.65 -1.74
C VAL A 55 -5.09 7.34 -0.98
N LYS A 56 -5.20 6.94 0.30
CA LYS A 56 -4.05 6.48 1.11
C LYS A 56 -3.36 5.28 0.48
N TRP A 57 -4.10 4.21 0.16
CA TRP A 57 -3.53 3.03 -0.50
C TRP A 57 -2.86 3.38 -1.83
N SER A 58 -3.49 4.23 -2.64
CA SER A 58 -2.92 4.66 -3.93
C SER A 58 -1.60 5.40 -3.75
N PHE A 59 -1.51 6.30 -2.77
CA PHE A 59 -0.26 7.00 -2.43
C PHE A 59 0.86 6.03 -2.02
N TYR A 60 0.59 5.12 -1.09
CA TYR A 60 1.61 4.16 -0.64
C TYR A 60 2.01 3.19 -1.75
N ALA A 61 1.04 2.66 -2.50
CA ALA A 61 1.26 1.70 -3.57
C ALA A 61 2.15 2.28 -4.69
N GLU A 62 1.87 3.50 -5.13
CA GLU A 62 2.65 4.18 -6.16
C GLU A 62 4.12 4.34 -5.75
N ARG A 63 4.35 4.81 -4.52
CA ARG A 63 5.72 5.11 -4.06
C ARG A 63 6.50 3.85 -3.71
N ILE A 64 5.85 2.84 -3.11
CA ILE A 64 6.41 1.50 -2.93
C ILE A 64 6.82 0.96 -4.29
N PHE A 65 5.94 1.08 -5.29
CA PHE A 65 6.22 0.53 -6.60
C PHE A 65 7.42 1.19 -7.25
N ARG A 66 7.47 2.53 -7.24
CA ARG A 66 8.60 3.29 -7.78
C ARG A 66 9.92 2.96 -7.08
N ARG A 67 9.88 2.75 -5.76
CA ARG A 67 11.07 2.46 -4.96
C ARG A 67 11.64 1.08 -5.22
N PHE A 68 10.78 0.08 -5.32
CA PHE A 68 11.20 -1.33 -5.34
C PHE A 68 11.13 -1.98 -6.72
N PHE A 69 10.42 -1.37 -7.68
CA PHE A 69 10.25 -1.95 -9.00
C PHE A 69 10.74 -0.99 -10.08
N SER A 70 11.86 -1.34 -10.71
CA SER A 70 12.41 -0.70 -11.91
C SER A 70 11.65 -1.08 -13.18
N ILE A 71 10.40 -1.58 -13.07
CA ILE A 71 9.60 -1.90 -14.25
C ILE A 71 9.50 -0.61 -15.05
N GLY A 72 9.99 -0.63 -16.30
CA GLY A 72 10.03 0.51 -17.22
C GLY A 72 8.64 1.05 -17.53
N MET A 73 8.05 1.75 -16.57
CA MET A 73 6.73 2.35 -16.65
C MET A 73 6.78 3.73 -17.30
N ASP A 74 7.95 4.21 -17.71
CA ASP A 74 8.10 5.54 -18.29
C ASP A 74 7.22 5.72 -19.54
N ASN A 75 6.93 4.62 -20.25
CA ASN A 75 6.06 4.59 -21.43
C ASN A 75 4.62 4.11 -21.17
N VAL A 76 4.25 3.85 -19.91
CA VAL A 76 2.90 3.43 -19.53
C VAL A 76 2.09 4.66 -19.10
N ASN A 77 0.91 4.86 -19.71
CA ASN A 77 0.04 5.99 -19.36
C ASN A 77 -0.38 5.97 -17.87
N SER A 78 -0.78 7.13 -17.35
CA SER A 78 -1.11 7.32 -15.92
C SER A 78 -2.24 6.41 -15.43
N ASN A 79 -3.23 6.14 -16.27
CA ASN A 79 -4.34 5.22 -15.94
C ASN A 79 -3.86 3.76 -15.76
N SER A 80 -3.01 3.28 -16.67
CA SER A 80 -2.44 1.94 -16.60
C SER A 80 -1.47 1.78 -15.42
N LYS A 81 -0.74 2.85 -15.03
CA LYS A 81 0.07 2.86 -13.79
C LYS A 81 -0.79 2.67 -12.54
N ASN A 82 -1.88 3.42 -12.43
CA ASN A 82 -2.82 3.33 -11.31
C ASN A 82 -3.43 1.93 -11.17
N MET A 83 -3.76 1.31 -12.30
CA MET A 83 -4.24 -0.06 -12.35
C MET A 83 -3.22 -1.04 -11.75
N ILE A 84 -1.95 -0.92 -12.13
CA ILE A 84 -0.88 -1.78 -11.63
C ILE A 84 -0.65 -1.58 -10.13
N TYR A 85 -0.69 -0.34 -9.63
CA TYR A 85 -0.56 -0.05 -8.20
C TYR A 85 -1.68 -0.69 -7.38
N GLN A 86 -2.93 -0.61 -7.84
CA GLN A 86 -4.06 -1.26 -7.16
C GLN A 86 -3.93 -2.79 -7.20
N ALA A 87 -3.45 -3.33 -8.31
CA ALA A 87 -3.27 -4.76 -8.49
C ALA A 87 -2.18 -5.31 -7.54
N VAL A 88 -1.02 -4.66 -7.44
CA VAL A 88 0.04 -5.04 -6.48
C VAL A 88 -0.45 -4.94 -5.03
N SER A 89 -1.18 -3.87 -4.70
CA SER A 89 -1.66 -3.64 -3.33
C SER A 89 -2.58 -4.75 -2.83
N GLN A 90 -3.26 -5.46 -3.72
CA GLN A 90 -4.17 -6.56 -3.36
C GLN A 90 -3.45 -7.69 -2.60
N HIS A 91 -2.19 -7.96 -2.93
CA HIS A 91 -1.37 -8.96 -2.23
C HIS A 91 -1.00 -8.55 -0.79
N TYR A 92 -1.18 -7.27 -0.45
CA TYR A 92 -1.00 -6.71 0.89
C TYR A 92 -2.32 -6.40 1.60
N GLY A 93 -3.46 -6.86 1.05
CA GLY A 93 -4.77 -6.73 1.67
C GLY A 93 -5.66 -5.62 1.12
N TRP A 94 -5.21 -4.88 0.09
CA TRP A 94 -6.07 -3.89 -0.56
C TRP A 94 -7.24 -4.54 -1.29
N ARG A 95 -8.37 -3.82 -1.34
CA ARG A 95 -9.57 -4.25 -2.05
C ARG A 95 -9.54 -3.70 -3.47
N SER A 96 -9.68 -4.56 -4.47
CA SER A 96 -9.53 -4.15 -5.86
C SER A 96 -10.62 -4.76 -6.78
N PHE A 97 -10.71 -4.24 -8.01
CA PHE A 97 -11.56 -4.76 -9.08
C PHE A 97 -10.88 -5.84 -9.94
N PHE A 98 -9.69 -6.27 -9.54
CA PHE A 98 -8.91 -7.28 -10.22
C PHE A 98 -9.16 -8.66 -9.63
N VAL A 99 -8.98 -9.66 -10.49
CA VAL A 99 -8.99 -11.07 -10.12
C VAL A 99 -7.54 -11.55 -10.10
N ASP A 100 -7.11 -12.05 -8.94
CA ASP A 100 -5.80 -12.70 -8.81
C ASP A 100 -5.81 -14.05 -9.55
N ALA A 101 -4.76 -14.30 -10.32
CA ALA A 101 -4.44 -15.61 -10.85
C ALA A 101 -2.93 -15.88 -10.69
N SER A 102 -2.52 -17.10 -11.02
CA SER A 102 -1.13 -17.52 -10.99
C SER A 102 -0.78 -18.22 -12.29
N CYS A 103 0.44 -18.00 -12.80
CA CYS A 103 0.98 -18.86 -13.86
C CYS A 103 1.53 -20.20 -13.33
N ASN A 104 1.62 -20.36 -12.00
CA ASN A 104 1.99 -21.60 -11.33
C ASN A 104 0.73 -22.30 -10.77
N PRO A 105 0.34 -23.48 -11.29
CA PRO A 105 -0.85 -24.19 -10.82
C PRO A 105 -0.78 -24.62 -9.35
N ALA A 106 0.42 -24.85 -8.80
CA ALA A 106 0.59 -25.25 -7.40
C ALA A 106 0.17 -24.14 -6.42
N VAL A 107 0.42 -22.88 -6.76
CA VAL A 107 -0.09 -21.72 -6.01
C VAL A 107 -1.62 -21.75 -5.97
N SER A 108 -2.26 -22.04 -7.11
CA SER A 108 -3.72 -22.14 -7.16
C SER A 108 -4.25 -23.35 -6.38
N ALA A 109 -3.58 -24.49 -6.46
CA ALA A 109 -3.90 -25.66 -5.64
C ALA A 109 -3.85 -25.35 -4.14
N TRP A 110 -2.86 -24.57 -3.70
CA TRP A 110 -2.76 -24.10 -2.32
C TRP A 110 -4.00 -23.28 -1.89
N PHE A 111 -4.43 -22.32 -2.70
CA PHE A 111 -5.63 -21.51 -2.42
C PHE A 111 -6.93 -22.32 -2.52
N ALA A 112 -6.99 -23.31 -3.41
CA ALA A 112 -8.14 -24.21 -3.53
C ALA A 112 -8.27 -25.18 -2.34
N ALA A 113 -7.20 -25.38 -1.58
CA ALA A 113 -7.15 -26.31 -0.48
C ALA A 113 -7.16 -25.67 0.92
N LYS A 114 -7.21 -24.33 0.99
CA LYS A 114 -7.15 -23.57 2.23
C LYS A 114 -8.21 -22.48 2.29
N ARG A 115 -8.78 -22.30 3.49
CA ARG A 115 -9.80 -21.30 3.77
C ARG A 115 -9.18 -20.10 4.47
N TYR A 116 -9.37 -18.92 3.89
CA TYR A 116 -9.04 -17.66 4.54
C TYR A 116 -10.00 -17.36 5.68
N SER A 117 -9.47 -16.94 6.82
CA SER A 117 -10.23 -16.30 7.89
C SER A 117 -9.44 -15.14 8.48
N GLN A 118 -10.15 -14.18 9.04
CA GLN A 118 -9.56 -13.01 9.69
C GLN A 118 -10.32 -12.67 10.95
N LYS A 119 -9.60 -12.20 11.97
CA LYS A 119 -10.18 -11.74 13.22
C LYS A 119 -9.43 -10.53 13.73
N ASN A 120 -10.16 -9.57 14.27
CA ASN A 120 -9.55 -8.47 15.01
C ASN A 120 -9.16 -8.99 16.40
N ILE A 121 -7.89 -8.86 16.74
CA ILE A 121 -7.35 -9.20 18.06
C ILE A 121 -7.07 -7.88 18.78
N LEU A 122 -7.66 -7.72 19.97
CA LEU A 122 -7.32 -6.63 20.87
C LEU A 122 -6.16 -7.10 21.75
N GLU A 123 -5.02 -6.43 21.61
CA GLU A 123 -3.82 -6.65 22.40
C GLU A 123 -3.72 -5.59 23.48
N MET A 124 -3.43 -6.00 24.71
CA MET A 124 -2.92 -5.12 25.76
C MET A 124 -1.41 -5.32 25.81
N THR A 125 -0.66 -4.28 25.49
CA THR A 125 0.78 -4.33 25.26
C THR A 125 1.41 -3.00 25.69
N GLU A 126 2.73 -2.89 25.57
CA GLU A 126 3.51 -1.71 25.90
C GLU A 126 4.19 -1.15 24.63
N ASP A 127 4.34 0.16 24.55
CA ASP A 127 5.23 0.77 23.56
C ASP A 127 6.71 0.66 23.99
N CYS A 128 7.63 1.19 23.18
CA CYS A 128 9.07 1.18 23.48
C CYS A 128 9.48 1.98 24.73
N HIS A 129 8.55 2.70 25.37
CA HIS A 129 8.74 3.44 26.60
C HIS A 129 8.02 2.79 27.79
N GLU A 130 7.59 1.52 27.64
CA GLU A 130 6.81 0.77 28.64
C GLU A 130 5.46 1.44 28.96
N VAL A 131 4.93 2.28 28.06
CA VAL A 131 3.60 2.88 28.21
C VAL A 131 2.55 1.87 27.73
N GLY A 132 1.63 1.52 28.63
CA GLY A 132 0.53 0.62 28.30
C GLY A 132 -0.37 1.18 27.20
N ILE A 133 -0.65 0.36 26.19
CA ILE A 133 -1.51 0.67 25.04
C ILE A 133 -2.45 -0.50 24.74
N PHE A 134 -3.58 -0.19 24.13
CA PHE A 134 -4.36 -1.19 23.42
C PHE A 134 -4.07 -1.10 21.93
N PHE A 135 -3.81 -2.24 21.28
CA PHE A 135 -3.59 -2.31 19.85
C PHE A 135 -4.57 -3.28 19.20
N LEU A 136 -5.31 -2.82 18.19
CA LEU A 136 -6.24 -3.66 17.45
C LEU A 136 -5.57 -4.14 16.16
N ASN A 137 -5.27 -5.43 16.12
CA ASN A 137 -4.54 -6.09 15.05
C ASN A 137 -5.48 -6.93 14.19
N ASN A 138 -5.31 -6.92 12.86
CA ASN A 138 -6.08 -7.76 11.95
C ASN A 138 -5.29 -9.05 11.68
N ALA A 139 -5.48 -10.05 12.54
CA ALA A 139 -4.84 -11.35 12.40
C ALA A 139 -5.56 -12.18 11.34
N ALA A 140 -4.84 -12.51 10.28
CA ALA A 140 -5.33 -13.28 9.15
C ALA A 140 -4.69 -14.67 9.13
N THR A 141 -5.42 -15.69 8.72
CA THR A 141 -4.90 -17.05 8.62
C THR A 141 -5.53 -17.83 7.49
N TYR A 142 -4.78 -18.80 6.99
CA TYR A 142 -5.26 -19.82 6.06
C TYR A 142 -5.21 -21.16 6.76
N THR A 143 -6.38 -21.76 6.98
CA THR A 143 -6.51 -23.11 7.55
C THR A 143 -6.81 -24.11 6.46
N ASP A 144 -6.40 -25.35 6.67
CA ASP A 144 -6.74 -26.45 5.75
C ASP A 144 -8.26 -26.57 5.60
N HIS A 145 -8.70 -26.79 4.35
CA HIS A 145 -10.09 -27.07 4.04
C HIS A 145 -10.29 -28.58 3.90
N ASP A 146 -11.26 -29.14 4.64
CA ASP A 146 -11.64 -30.54 4.53
C ASP A 146 -12.85 -30.68 3.63
N GLY A 147 -12.61 -30.65 2.31
CA GLY A 147 -13.67 -30.69 1.32
C GLY A 147 -13.13 -30.70 -0.10
N ILE A 148 -13.90 -30.14 -1.01
CA ILE A 148 -13.56 -30.08 -2.44
C ILE A 148 -13.03 -28.70 -2.76
N GLY A 149 -11.87 -28.65 -3.40
CA GLY A 149 -11.31 -27.45 -3.98
C GLY A 149 -11.57 -27.39 -5.48
N PHE A 150 -11.62 -26.16 -6.00
CA PHE A 150 -11.84 -25.89 -7.42
C PHE A 150 -10.66 -25.12 -7.99
N LEU A 151 -10.14 -25.60 -9.13
CA LEU A 151 -9.19 -24.89 -9.97
C LEU A 151 -9.86 -24.48 -11.28
N TYR A 152 -9.69 -23.23 -11.66
CA TYR A 152 -10.12 -22.70 -12.94
C TYR A 152 -8.90 -22.42 -13.79
N VAL A 153 -8.92 -22.92 -15.03
CA VAL A 153 -7.88 -22.71 -16.02
C VAL A 153 -8.35 -21.64 -16.99
N LEU A 154 -7.59 -20.55 -17.07
CA LEU A 154 -7.88 -19.40 -17.92
C LEU A 154 -6.90 -19.33 -19.08
N ASN A 155 -7.44 -19.13 -20.29
CA ASN A 155 -6.64 -18.97 -21.49
C ASN A 155 -6.26 -17.49 -21.68
N LYS A 156 -4.96 -17.22 -21.79
CA LYS A 156 -4.42 -15.85 -21.93
C LYS A 156 -4.86 -15.17 -23.22
N GLU A 157 -4.86 -15.88 -24.34
CA GLU A 157 -5.26 -15.35 -25.64
C GLU A 157 -6.73 -14.93 -25.64
N ALA A 158 -7.61 -15.80 -25.13
CA ALA A 158 -9.04 -15.52 -24.99
C ALA A 158 -9.32 -14.33 -24.06
N LEU A 159 -8.51 -14.12 -23.02
CA LEU A 159 -8.59 -12.94 -22.16
C LEU A 159 -8.22 -11.66 -22.93
N VAL A 160 -7.13 -11.69 -23.69
CA VAL A 160 -6.69 -10.57 -24.54
C VAL A 160 -7.72 -10.23 -25.62
N GLU A 161 -8.23 -11.24 -26.33
CA GLU A 161 -9.30 -11.08 -27.34
C GLU A 161 -10.58 -10.49 -26.73
N SER A 162 -10.86 -10.81 -25.47
CA SER A 162 -11.99 -10.27 -24.72
C SER A 162 -11.72 -8.90 -24.11
N LYS A 163 -10.56 -8.30 -24.39
CA LYS A 163 -10.11 -7.01 -23.84
C LYS A 163 -10.07 -6.99 -22.31
N VAL A 164 -9.79 -8.15 -21.69
CA VAL A 164 -9.49 -8.22 -20.26
C VAL A 164 -7.99 -7.93 -20.10
N PRO A 165 -7.61 -6.81 -19.44
CA PRO A 165 -6.20 -6.49 -19.27
C PRO A 165 -5.52 -7.54 -18.38
N LEU A 166 -4.28 -7.88 -18.75
CA LEU A 166 -3.43 -8.83 -18.04
C LEU A 166 -2.16 -8.13 -17.59
N VAL A 167 -1.81 -8.27 -16.31
CA VAL A 167 -0.55 -7.77 -15.76
C VAL A 167 0.18 -8.92 -15.11
N CYS A 168 1.37 -9.25 -15.64
CA CYS A 168 2.31 -10.15 -14.98
C CYS A 168 3.06 -9.38 -13.89
N LEU A 169 2.97 -9.85 -12.64
CA LEU A 169 3.71 -9.24 -11.53
C LEU A 169 4.98 -10.02 -11.16
N SER A 170 5.10 -11.26 -11.63
CA SER A 170 6.14 -12.21 -11.20
C SER A 170 7.53 -12.03 -11.86
N GLY A 171 7.81 -10.88 -12.48
CA GLY A 171 8.98 -10.70 -13.36
C GLY A 171 9.94 -9.58 -12.98
N GLY A 172 9.90 -9.07 -11.74
CA GLY A 172 10.37 -7.71 -11.46
C GLY A 172 11.36 -7.49 -10.31
N SER A 173 12.07 -8.48 -9.78
CA SER A 173 13.00 -8.21 -8.66
C SER A 173 14.36 -8.89 -8.78
N ASP A 174 15.33 -8.15 -9.34
CA ASP A 174 16.76 -8.52 -9.34
C ASP A 174 17.47 -8.15 -8.02
N ASP A 175 16.72 -7.65 -7.03
CA ASP A 175 17.25 -7.13 -5.75
C ASP A 175 17.36 -8.20 -4.64
N GLY A 176 17.00 -9.46 -4.94
CA GLY A 176 17.10 -10.59 -4.02
C GLY A 176 16.00 -10.66 -2.95
N TYR A 177 15.03 -9.74 -2.97
CA TYR A 177 13.89 -9.79 -2.04
C TYR A 177 12.80 -10.73 -2.53
N ARG A 178 11.98 -11.22 -1.58
CA ARG A 178 10.88 -12.13 -1.87
C ARG A 178 9.55 -11.44 -1.64
N TYR A 179 9.11 -10.69 -2.64
CA TYR A 179 7.81 -10.02 -2.62
C TYR A 179 6.65 -11.02 -2.66
N ARG A 180 5.54 -10.72 -1.97
CA ARG A 180 4.34 -11.59 -1.94
C ARG A 180 3.81 -11.99 -3.32
N PHE A 181 3.74 -11.06 -4.26
CA PHE A 181 3.24 -11.34 -5.61
C PHE A 181 4.23 -12.19 -6.43
N ASN A 182 5.53 -12.13 -6.15
CA ASN A 182 6.53 -13.01 -6.75
C ASN A 182 6.40 -14.44 -6.19
N ALA A 183 6.27 -14.58 -4.86
CA ALA A 183 6.03 -15.86 -4.21
C ALA A 183 4.74 -16.55 -4.72
N GLN A 184 3.75 -15.75 -5.14
CA GLN A 184 2.48 -16.24 -5.68
C GLN A 184 2.48 -16.39 -7.21
N HIS A 185 3.60 -16.15 -7.90
CA HIS A 185 3.66 -16.16 -9.37
C HIS A 185 2.51 -15.38 -10.02
N ALA A 186 2.23 -14.20 -9.45
CA ALA A 186 0.96 -13.54 -9.60
C ALA A 186 0.75 -12.91 -10.98
N TRP A 187 -0.47 -13.06 -11.46
CA TRP A 187 -1.05 -12.38 -12.61
C TRP A 187 -2.34 -11.71 -12.19
N MET A 188 -2.55 -10.49 -12.68
CA MET A 188 -3.72 -9.70 -12.36
C MET A 188 -4.59 -9.54 -13.60
N LEU A 189 -5.86 -9.92 -13.48
CA LEU A 189 -6.85 -9.85 -14.53
C LEU A 189 -7.82 -8.70 -14.24
N GLY A 190 -7.96 -7.77 -15.17
CA GLY A 190 -8.98 -6.72 -15.08
C GLY A 190 -8.47 -5.28 -15.12
N PRO A 191 -9.28 -4.31 -14.68
CA PRO A 191 -10.49 -4.46 -13.86
C PRO A 191 -11.62 -5.21 -14.58
N VAL A 192 -12.30 -6.11 -13.87
CA VAL A 192 -13.43 -6.91 -14.38
C VAL A 192 -14.61 -6.83 -13.41
N PRO A 193 -15.28 -5.67 -13.29
CA PRO A 193 -16.37 -5.52 -12.32
C PRO A 193 -17.49 -6.53 -12.58
N LYS A 194 -17.84 -6.80 -13.84
CA LYS A 194 -18.92 -7.73 -14.16
C LYS A 194 -18.53 -9.21 -14.09
N GLY A 195 -17.25 -9.52 -13.91
CA GLY A 195 -16.70 -10.87 -13.95
C GLY A 195 -15.88 -11.13 -15.22
N ILE A 196 -15.37 -12.35 -15.33
CA ILE A 196 -14.55 -12.77 -16.47
C ILE A 196 -15.47 -13.48 -17.48
N PRO A 197 -15.40 -13.17 -18.79
CA PRO A 197 -16.21 -13.86 -19.79
C PRO A 197 -16.01 -15.38 -19.73
N ALA A 198 -17.09 -16.16 -19.76
CA ALA A 198 -17.03 -17.61 -19.57
C ALA A 198 -16.13 -18.33 -20.59
N LYS A 199 -16.06 -17.80 -21.82
CA LYS A 199 -15.17 -18.31 -22.89
C LYS A 199 -13.68 -18.23 -22.54
N CYS A 200 -13.28 -17.37 -21.61
CA CYS A 200 -11.90 -17.26 -21.15
C CYS A 200 -11.51 -18.37 -20.18
N VAL A 201 -12.48 -19.07 -19.60
CA VAL A 201 -12.25 -20.21 -18.71
C VAL A 201 -12.40 -21.51 -19.51
N ILE A 202 -11.26 -22.12 -19.81
CA ILE A 202 -11.20 -23.28 -20.69
C ILE A 202 -11.41 -24.60 -19.94
N ALA A 203 -11.11 -24.64 -18.64
CA ALA A 203 -11.34 -25.82 -17.82
C ALA A 203 -11.66 -25.49 -16.36
N ARG A 204 -12.40 -26.39 -15.73
CA ARG A 204 -12.68 -26.46 -14.29
C ARG A 204 -12.22 -27.82 -13.80
N ILE A 205 -11.40 -27.84 -12.76
CA ILE A 205 -10.90 -29.06 -12.13
C ILE A 205 -11.42 -29.10 -10.69
N GLU A 206 -12.18 -30.13 -10.37
CA GLU A 206 -12.68 -30.44 -9.03
C GLU A 206 -11.79 -31.52 -8.42
N SER A 207 -11.29 -31.31 -7.19
CA SER A 207 -10.46 -32.30 -6.51
C SER A 207 -10.59 -32.21 -4.98
N PRO A 208 -10.49 -33.33 -4.24
CA PRO A 208 -10.30 -33.29 -2.80
C PRO A 208 -9.15 -32.37 -2.38
N ALA A 209 -9.40 -31.51 -1.39
CA ALA A 209 -8.43 -30.54 -0.90
C ALA A 209 -7.13 -31.19 -0.40
N GLU A 210 -7.18 -32.42 0.13
CA GLU A 210 -6.00 -33.19 0.49
C GLU A 210 -5.02 -33.38 -0.69
N ILE A 211 -5.54 -33.74 -1.86
CA ILE A 211 -4.74 -33.98 -3.07
C ILE A 211 -4.14 -32.67 -3.57
N LEU A 212 -4.92 -31.59 -3.51
CA LEU A 212 -4.47 -30.24 -3.86
C LEU A 212 -3.36 -29.76 -2.90
N ARG A 213 -3.47 -30.04 -1.59
CA ARG A 213 -2.41 -29.75 -0.60
C ARG A 213 -1.15 -30.56 -0.88
N GLU A 214 -1.28 -31.84 -1.19
CA GLU A 214 -0.14 -32.71 -1.49
C GLU A 214 0.61 -32.21 -2.73
N TYR A 215 -0.11 -31.89 -3.81
CA TYR A 215 0.47 -31.32 -5.02
C TYR A 215 1.17 -29.96 -4.77
N ALA A 216 0.53 -29.07 -4.00
CA ALA A 216 1.14 -27.79 -3.63
C ALA A 216 2.42 -27.97 -2.80
N ARG A 217 2.41 -28.89 -1.84
CA ARG A 217 3.57 -29.23 -0.99
C ARG A 217 4.72 -29.80 -1.81
N ASP A 218 4.46 -30.73 -2.71
CA ASP A 218 5.48 -31.32 -3.61
C ASP A 218 6.15 -30.26 -4.50
N SER A 219 5.46 -29.14 -4.72
CA SER A 219 5.94 -27.98 -5.49
C SER A 219 6.55 -26.86 -4.61
N GLY A 220 6.75 -27.10 -3.31
CA GLY A 220 7.38 -26.14 -2.38
C GLY A 220 6.43 -25.16 -1.69
N PHE A 221 5.10 -25.37 -1.78
CA PHE A 221 4.09 -24.52 -1.13
C PHE A 221 3.42 -25.27 0.04
N ASP A 222 4.14 -25.44 1.14
CA ASP A 222 3.70 -26.22 2.31
C ASP A 222 3.12 -25.39 3.45
N SER A 223 3.32 -24.06 3.41
CA SER A 223 3.08 -23.16 4.54
C SER A 223 2.48 -21.83 4.10
N THR A 224 2.09 -20.99 5.07
CA THR A 224 1.66 -19.62 4.77
C THR A 224 2.84 -18.74 4.36
N GLN A 225 4.03 -18.93 4.96
CA GLN A 225 5.25 -18.21 4.61
C GLN A 225 5.64 -18.41 3.14
N SER A 226 5.41 -19.62 2.58
CA SER A 226 5.74 -19.88 1.18
C SER A 226 4.94 -19.05 0.19
N MET A 227 3.76 -18.56 0.60
CA MET A 227 2.85 -17.74 -0.21
C MET A 227 2.84 -16.27 0.20
N PHE A 228 3.12 -16.00 1.47
CA PHE A 228 3.11 -14.68 2.08
C PHE A 228 4.40 -14.51 2.88
N PRO A 229 5.51 -14.11 2.25
CA PRO A 229 6.73 -13.78 2.97
C PRO A 229 6.49 -12.69 4.01
N ASP A 230 7.22 -12.76 5.12
CA ASP A 230 7.16 -11.80 6.22
C ASP A 230 7.96 -10.52 5.92
N SER A 231 8.00 -9.59 6.89
CA SER A 231 8.68 -8.29 6.72
C SER A 231 10.21 -8.37 6.71
N MET A 232 10.80 -9.53 7.00
CA MET A 232 12.24 -9.75 6.86
C MET A 232 12.61 -10.09 5.41
N GLU A 233 11.72 -10.78 4.69
CA GLU A 233 11.90 -11.14 3.28
C GLU A 233 11.28 -10.14 2.29
N ASP A 234 10.20 -9.45 2.68
CA ASP A 234 9.43 -8.52 1.85
C ASP A 234 9.54 -7.06 2.35
N PRO A 235 10.34 -6.21 1.70
CA PRO A 235 10.51 -4.83 2.11
C PRO A 235 9.28 -3.95 1.84
N CYS A 236 8.38 -4.32 0.93
CA CYS A 236 7.10 -3.63 0.76
C CYS A 236 6.23 -3.83 2.00
N LEU A 237 6.13 -5.07 2.49
CA LEU A 237 5.41 -5.37 3.72
C LEU A 237 6.03 -4.65 4.91
N LYS A 238 7.36 -4.68 5.04
CA LYS A 238 8.09 -3.95 6.09
C LYS A 238 7.72 -2.46 6.10
N LEU A 239 7.67 -1.84 4.94
CA LEU A 239 7.31 -0.44 4.80
C LEU A 239 5.84 -0.18 5.19
N LEU A 240 4.92 -1.00 4.70
CA LEU A 240 3.49 -0.90 5.02
C LEU A 240 3.22 -1.10 6.51
N LEU A 241 3.95 -1.99 7.19
CA LEU A 241 3.86 -2.17 8.64
C LEU A 241 4.49 -1.01 9.44
N SER A 242 5.37 -0.21 8.83
CA SER A 242 5.94 0.99 9.48
C SER A 242 5.05 2.24 9.40
N ILE A 243 3.91 2.14 8.72
CA ILE A 243 2.87 3.18 8.70
C ILE A 243 2.39 3.41 10.14
N PRO A 244 2.26 4.67 10.58
CA PRO A 244 1.93 4.97 11.97
C PRO A 244 0.57 4.39 12.37
N CYS A 245 0.46 4.05 13.63
CA CYS A 245 -0.82 3.75 14.26
C CYS A 245 -1.48 5.04 14.72
N ILE A 246 -2.80 5.09 14.63
CA ILE A 246 -3.62 6.23 15.05
C ILE A 246 -4.61 5.79 16.12
N VAL A 247 -5.05 6.72 16.95
CA VAL A 247 -6.10 6.46 17.93
C VAL A 247 -7.37 6.05 17.22
N HIS A 248 -7.93 4.92 17.63
CA HIS A 248 -9.19 4.40 17.11
C HIS A 248 -10.32 5.39 17.45
N PRO A 249 -11.26 5.69 16.53
CA PRO A 249 -12.31 6.69 16.77
C PRO A 249 -13.21 6.43 17.99
N LYS A 250 -13.33 5.15 18.40
CA LYS A 250 -14.08 4.74 19.59
C LYS A 250 -13.24 4.63 20.86
N SER A 251 -11.96 5.02 20.82
CA SER A 251 -11.11 5.01 22.00
C SER A 251 -11.64 5.98 23.05
N ASN A 252 -11.66 5.55 24.31
CA ASN A 252 -11.91 6.47 25.42
C ASN A 252 -10.69 7.39 25.60
N LYS A 253 -10.94 8.68 25.86
CA LYS A 253 -9.88 9.68 26.11
C LYS A 253 -9.30 9.58 27.53
N ASP A 254 -10.07 9.05 28.49
CA ASP A 254 -9.73 9.04 29.91
C ASP A 254 -9.05 7.72 30.36
N HIS A 255 -8.73 6.84 29.42
CA HIS A 255 -8.16 5.52 29.67
C HIS A 255 -6.98 5.24 28.74
N ILE A 256 -6.36 4.06 28.92
CA ILE A 256 -5.38 3.50 27.98
C ILE A 256 -5.95 3.59 26.55
N LYS A 257 -5.20 4.24 25.66
CA LYS A 257 -5.64 4.53 24.30
C LYS A 257 -5.67 3.25 23.47
N LEU A 258 -6.71 3.12 22.65
CA LEU A 258 -6.83 2.10 21.63
C LEU A 258 -6.27 2.63 20.31
N PHE A 259 -5.30 1.92 19.75
CA PHE A 259 -4.67 2.24 18.48
C PHE A 259 -5.03 1.23 17.39
N VAL A 260 -5.10 1.71 16.16
CA VAL A 260 -5.21 0.92 14.92
C VAL A 260 -4.15 1.39 13.93
N ARG A 261 -3.70 0.49 13.06
CA ARG A 261 -2.88 0.90 11.91
C ARG A 261 -3.66 1.85 11.02
N HIS A 262 -3.00 2.89 10.53
CA HIS A 262 -3.64 3.86 9.64
C HIS A 262 -4.06 3.25 8.30
N LEU A 263 -3.37 2.19 7.86
CA LEU A 263 -3.83 1.27 6.82
C LEU A 263 -4.05 -0.13 7.40
N GLU A 264 -5.22 -0.69 7.16
CA GLU A 264 -5.55 -2.06 7.57
C GLU A 264 -4.81 -3.06 6.66
N ILE A 265 -3.97 -3.90 7.25
CA ILE A 265 -3.15 -4.90 6.56
C ILE A 265 -3.37 -6.25 7.25
N PRO A 266 -3.71 -7.33 6.52
CA PRO A 266 -3.82 -8.66 7.08
C PRO A 266 -2.44 -9.14 7.55
N ASN A 267 -2.37 -9.49 8.83
CA ASN A 267 -1.16 -10.02 9.44
C ASN A 267 -1.22 -11.55 9.49
N TYR A 268 -0.55 -12.18 8.53
CA TYR A 268 -0.44 -13.64 8.41
C TYR A 268 0.55 -14.26 9.40
N HIS A 269 1.44 -13.45 9.97
CA HIS A 269 2.52 -13.84 10.87
C HIS A 269 2.35 -13.21 12.24
N TYR A 270 1.09 -13.01 12.64
CA TYR A 270 0.77 -12.36 13.88
C TYR A 270 1.39 -13.12 15.06
N GLN A 271 2.25 -12.41 15.79
CA GLN A 271 2.81 -12.84 17.07
C GLN A 271 2.60 -11.69 18.06
N PRO A 272 1.97 -11.95 19.23
CA PRO A 272 1.84 -10.94 20.26
C PRO A 272 3.23 -10.53 20.74
N SER A 273 3.48 -9.22 20.83
CA SER A 273 4.65 -8.71 21.53
C SER A 273 4.23 -8.12 22.86
N LYS A 274 5.05 -8.33 23.90
CA LYS A 274 4.86 -7.62 25.17
C LYS A 274 5.18 -6.13 25.00
N VAL A 275 6.22 -5.82 24.22
CA VAL A 275 6.76 -4.46 24.02
C VAL A 275 6.97 -4.26 22.53
N HIS A 276 6.39 -3.19 21.97
CA HIS A 276 6.64 -2.80 20.59
C HIS A 276 7.99 -2.10 20.43
N ASP A 277 8.61 -2.26 19.26
CA ASP A 277 9.85 -1.56 18.93
C ASP A 277 9.66 -0.04 18.76
N ASP A 278 10.79 0.68 18.71
CA ASP A 278 10.86 2.14 18.55
C ASP A 278 10.58 2.63 17.12
N CYS A 279 10.40 1.72 16.16
CA CYS A 279 10.13 2.03 14.77
C CYS A 279 8.63 2.19 14.47
N HIS A 280 7.76 1.99 15.47
CA HIS A 280 6.32 2.15 15.36
C HIS A 280 5.82 3.35 16.18
N ALA A 281 5.27 4.36 15.50
CA ALA A 281 4.53 5.43 16.16
C ALA A 281 3.10 5.00 16.51
N PHE A 282 2.72 5.23 17.76
CA PHE A 282 1.36 5.21 18.28
C PHE A 282 0.90 6.66 18.49
N TYR A 283 0.48 7.29 17.40
CA TYR A 283 0.25 8.72 17.34
C TYR A 283 -1.14 9.11 17.85
N ALA A 284 -1.17 10.08 18.77
CA ALA A 284 -2.38 10.51 19.47
C ALA A 284 -2.72 12.00 19.30
N GLY A 285 -2.34 12.60 18.17
CA GLY A 285 -2.75 13.96 17.83
C GLY A 285 -1.79 15.06 18.28
N SER A 286 -0.58 14.72 18.71
CA SER A 286 0.40 15.69 19.19
C SER A 286 0.83 16.68 18.11
N ARG A 287 1.04 17.93 18.55
CA ARG A 287 1.52 19.02 17.72
C ARG A 287 3.04 19.03 17.64
N ILE A 288 3.58 19.61 16.57
CA ILE A 288 5.02 19.72 16.42
C ILE A 288 5.68 20.51 17.56
N GLY A 289 5.01 21.54 18.07
CA GLY A 289 5.48 22.32 19.22
C GLY A 289 5.42 21.56 20.56
N GLU A 290 4.80 20.38 20.59
CA GLU A 290 4.74 19.51 21.78
C GLU A 290 5.87 18.45 21.78
N ALA A 291 6.73 18.44 20.75
CA ALA A 291 7.92 17.60 20.76
C ALA A 291 8.82 17.95 21.94
N SER A 292 9.47 16.94 22.51
CA SER A 292 10.38 17.13 23.66
C SER A 292 11.54 18.07 23.32
N ARG A 293 12.01 18.06 22.07
CA ARG A 293 13.06 18.93 21.57
C ARG A 293 12.79 19.38 20.13
N ILE A 294 12.93 20.68 19.91
CA ILE A 294 13.04 21.26 18.57
C ILE A 294 14.52 21.21 18.19
N ILE A 295 14.86 20.40 17.19
CA ILE A 295 16.25 20.21 16.75
C ILE A 295 16.68 21.22 15.67
N ASP A 296 15.72 21.90 15.05
CA ASP A 296 15.97 22.91 14.02
C ASP A 296 15.44 24.28 14.49
N GLU A 297 16.33 25.23 14.69
CA GLU A 297 16.00 26.59 15.15
C GLU A 297 15.14 27.36 14.13
N THR A 298 15.11 26.95 12.86
CA THR A 298 14.29 27.57 11.82
C THR A 298 12.80 27.41 12.12
N LEU A 299 12.40 26.39 12.87
CA LEU A 299 11.02 26.19 13.33
C LEU A 299 10.59 27.22 14.38
N VAL A 300 11.53 27.84 15.09
CA VAL A 300 11.23 28.80 16.15
C VAL A 300 10.60 30.06 15.54
N ASN A 301 9.48 30.49 16.12
CA ASN A 301 8.66 31.63 15.68
C ASN A 301 8.03 31.48 14.27
N ALA A 302 7.98 30.27 13.71
CA ALA A 302 7.26 30.03 12.46
C ALA A 302 5.74 30.17 12.65
N PHE A 303 5.05 30.66 11.61
CA PHE A 303 3.59 30.61 11.57
C PHE A 303 3.14 29.19 11.21
N ILE A 304 2.41 28.52 12.11
CA ILE A 304 1.94 27.15 11.89
C ILE A 304 0.47 27.15 11.45
N LEU A 305 0.23 26.69 10.23
CA LEU A 305 -1.09 26.41 9.68
C LEU A 305 -1.39 24.92 9.85
N THR A 306 -2.50 24.60 10.52
CA THR A 306 -2.96 23.20 10.61
C THR A 306 -3.88 22.84 9.46
N VAL A 307 -3.65 21.67 8.86
CA VAL A 307 -4.50 21.10 7.82
C VAL A 307 -4.82 19.62 8.08
N PRO A 308 -5.86 19.06 7.46
CA PRO A 308 -6.11 17.62 7.48
C PRO A 308 -5.00 16.81 6.81
N ASP A 309 -4.74 15.59 7.27
CA ASP A 309 -3.76 14.67 6.68
C ASP A 309 -4.05 14.30 5.22
N PHE A 310 -5.31 14.37 4.76
CA PHE A 310 -5.68 13.97 3.40
C PHE A 310 -4.95 14.75 2.31
N VAL A 311 -4.51 15.99 2.60
CA VAL A 311 -3.76 16.82 1.64
C VAL A 311 -2.43 16.18 1.22
N MET A 312 -1.83 15.37 2.11
CA MET A 312 -0.57 14.65 1.84
C MET A 312 -0.75 13.46 0.91
N PHE A 313 -1.97 12.95 0.74
CA PHE A 313 -2.23 11.82 -0.14
C PHE A 313 -2.79 12.25 -1.50
N GLY A 314 -2.97 13.56 -1.70
CA GLY A 314 -3.49 14.12 -2.94
C GLY A 314 -2.56 13.91 -4.12
N ARG A 315 -3.15 13.89 -5.31
CA ARG A 315 -2.45 13.82 -6.59
C ARG A 315 -2.81 15.03 -7.44
N ARG A 316 -1.84 15.45 -8.24
CA ARG A 316 -2.03 16.45 -9.29
C ARG A 316 -2.65 15.78 -10.52
N VAL A 317 -3.55 16.48 -11.20
CA VAL A 317 -4.08 16.04 -12.49
C VAL A 317 -3.07 16.43 -13.58
N ASP A 318 -2.87 15.56 -14.58
CA ASP A 318 -1.97 15.84 -15.70
C ASP A 318 -2.33 17.19 -16.36
N GLY A 319 -1.37 18.12 -16.42
CA GLY A 319 -1.55 19.46 -17.00
C GLY A 319 -2.14 20.52 -16.06
N GLU A 320 -2.49 20.18 -14.82
CA GLU A 320 -3.00 21.13 -13.82
C GLU A 320 -1.91 22.13 -13.42
N GLU A 321 -2.10 23.45 -13.56
CA GLU A 321 -1.09 24.43 -13.15
C GLU A 321 -0.95 24.52 -11.62
N ILE A 322 0.28 24.69 -11.12
CA ILE A 322 0.54 24.88 -9.69
C ILE A 322 0.53 26.38 -9.39
N SER A 323 -0.63 26.89 -8.99
CA SER A 323 -0.81 28.27 -8.53
C SER A 323 -1.34 28.28 -7.09
N THR A 324 -0.57 28.86 -6.17
CA THR A 324 -0.90 28.88 -4.72
C THR A 324 -0.81 30.29 -4.12
N PRO A 325 -1.63 31.25 -4.58
CA PRO A 325 -1.52 32.64 -4.15
C PRO A 325 -1.78 32.84 -2.65
N ILE A 326 -2.65 32.06 -2.00
CA ILE A 326 -2.88 32.17 -0.56
C ILE A 326 -1.62 31.74 0.20
N ILE A 327 -1.01 30.61 -0.19
CA ILE A 327 0.25 30.14 0.41
C ILE A 327 1.38 31.16 0.21
N VAL A 328 1.54 31.68 -1.00
CA VAL A 328 2.57 32.69 -1.30
C VAL A 328 2.38 33.94 -0.45
N ALA A 329 1.15 34.41 -0.29
CA ALA A 329 0.84 35.55 0.58
C ALA A 329 1.15 35.28 2.06
N LEU A 330 0.89 34.06 2.55
CA LEU A 330 1.25 33.65 3.91
C LEU A 330 2.77 33.68 4.12
N VAL A 331 3.53 33.12 3.17
CA VAL A 331 5.00 33.11 3.24
C VAL A 331 5.56 34.54 3.16
N ALA A 332 5.03 35.39 2.28
CA ALA A 332 5.43 36.79 2.19
C ALA A 332 5.15 37.57 3.48
N LYS A 333 4.04 37.28 4.16
CA LYS A 333 3.66 37.95 5.41
C LYS A 333 4.46 37.48 6.63
N HIS A 334 4.76 36.18 6.71
CA HIS A 334 5.32 35.58 7.92
C HIS A 334 6.80 35.18 7.78
N GLY A 335 7.33 35.13 6.56
CA GLY A 335 8.69 34.68 6.24
C GLY A 335 8.92 33.18 6.41
N ARG A 336 8.38 32.60 7.49
CA ARG A 336 8.48 31.18 7.86
C ARG A 336 7.10 30.62 8.11
N VAL A 337 6.70 29.63 7.33
CA VAL A 337 5.37 29.01 7.41
C VAL A 337 5.52 27.49 7.50
N GLY A 338 5.00 26.90 8.58
CA GLY A 338 4.82 25.46 8.69
C GLY A 338 3.39 25.08 8.33
N ILE A 339 3.23 24.13 7.41
CA ILE A 339 1.97 23.46 7.14
C ILE A 339 2.00 22.15 7.91
N GLU A 340 1.28 22.10 9.02
CA GLU A 340 1.23 20.95 9.91
C GLU A 340 -0.04 20.13 9.65
N ILE A 341 0.12 18.83 9.43
CA ILE A 341 -1.02 17.92 9.32
C ILE A 341 -1.46 17.40 10.69
N ASN A 342 -2.75 17.08 10.81
CA ASN A 342 -3.30 16.45 12.02
C ASN A 342 -2.93 14.96 12.20
N GLY A 343 -2.13 14.39 11.28
CA GLY A 343 -1.65 13.00 11.30
C GLY A 343 -0.12 12.87 11.33
N LEU A 344 0.36 11.67 10.97
CA LEU A 344 1.74 11.37 10.63
C LEU A 344 1.76 10.56 9.33
N ILE A 345 2.72 10.83 8.45
CA ILE A 345 2.92 10.09 7.20
C ILE A 345 4.27 9.39 7.22
N ARG A 346 4.27 8.08 6.94
CA ARG A 346 5.49 7.38 6.54
C ARG A 346 5.76 7.69 5.09
N ILE A 347 6.76 8.51 4.78
CA ILE A 347 7.19 8.75 3.40
C ILE A 347 7.88 7.48 2.89
N PRO A 348 7.35 6.80 1.85
CA PRO A 348 7.89 5.51 1.43
C PRO A 348 9.31 5.56 0.86
N ASP A 349 9.81 6.74 0.49
CA ASP A 349 11.18 6.94 0.00
C ASP A 349 12.21 6.94 1.14
N TRP A 350 11.79 7.15 2.39
CA TRP A 350 12.69 7.21 3.53
C TRP A 350 13.03 5.83 4.08
N LYS A 351 14.15 5.71 4.79
CA LYS A 351 14.46 4.49 5.53
C LYS A 351 13.39 4.25 6.61
N VAL A 352 12.99 3.00 6.78
CA VAL A 352 12.11 2.60 7.89
C VAL A 352 12.82 2.89 9.22
N GLY A 353 12.11 3.52 10.16
CA GLY A 353 12.63 3.96 11.46
C GLY A 353 11.59 4.78 12.23
N SER A 354 11.99 5.65 13.15
CA SER A 354 11.10 6.48 13.98
C SER A 354 10.73 7.85 13.37
N ILE A 355 11.25 8.18 12.18
CA ILE A 355 11.04 9.50 11.54
C ILE A 355 9.80 9.49 10.63
N TYR A 356 8.91 10.47 10.81
CA TYR A 356 7.68 10.64 10.04
C TYR A 356 7.55 12.07 9.50
N SER A 357 6.86 12.24 8.38
CA SER A 357 6.46 13.56 7.90
C SER A 357 5.23 14.03 8.66
N LYS A 358 5.28 15.29 9.08
CA LYS A 358 4.27 16.05 9.80
C LYS A 358 3.71 17.18 8.93
N GLY A 359 4.07 17.22 7.64
CA GLY A 359 3.61 18.20 6.66
C GLY A 359 4.78 18.86 5.95
N LEU A 360 4.65 20.14 5.61
CA LEU A 360 5.66 20.90 4.87
C LEU A 360 6.12 22.14 5.62
N PHE A 361 7.30 22.64 5.27
CA PHE A 361 7.83 23.88 5.79
C PHE A 361 8.35 24.77 4.67
N LEU A 362 7.99 26.05 4.72
CA LEU A 362 8.32 27.05 3.71
C LEU A 362 9.11 28.20 4.35
N VAL A 363 10.23 28.56 3.73
CA VAL A 363 11.10 29.65 4.20
C VAL A 363 11.43 30.60 3.07
N MET A 364 11.00 31.85 3.21
CA MET A 364 11.43 32.94 2.35
C MET A 364 12.92 33.26 2.59
N GLN A 365 13.67 33.37 1.51
CA GLN A 365 15.08 33.74 1.49
C GLN A 365 15.24 35.23 1.13
N ASP A 366 16.42 35.78 1.36
CA ASP A 366 16.73 37.19 1.08
C ASP A 366 16.64 37.55 -0.42
N ASP A 367 16.84 36.56 -1.30
CA ASP A 367 16.70 36.69 -2.77
C ASP A 367 15.25 36.53 -3.26
N LEU A 368 14.28 36.55 -2.34
CA LEU A 368 12.85 36.32 -2.59
C LEU A 368 12.51 34.91 -3.10
N SER A 369 13.46 33.98 -3.07
CA SER A 369 13.16 32.57 -3.30
C SER A 369 12.55 31.93 -2.05
N ILE A 370 11.83 30.84 -2.25
CA ILE A 370 11.18 30.06 -1.20
C ILE A 370 11.78 28.66 -1.20
N ILE A 371 12.28 28.23 -0.05
CA ILE A 371 12.69 26.84 0.17
C ILE A 371 11.48 26.05 0.67
N VAL A 372 11.18 24.93 0.02
CA VAL A 372 10.11 23.99 0.41
C VAL A 372 10.73 22.69 0.91
N SER A 373 10.44 22.33 2.16
CA SER A 373 11.01 21.18 2.87
C SER A 373 9.93 20.32 3.52
N ASP A 374 10.24 19.07 3.87
CA ASP A 374 9.38 18.28 4.75
C ASP A 374 9.50 18.78 6.19
N LEU A 375 8.35 18.91 6.85
CA LEU A 375 8.26 19.05 8.29
C LEU A 375 8.36 17.65 8.91
N ILE A 376 9.35 17.38 9.76
CA ILE A 376 9.61 16.03 10.26
C ILE A 376 9.55 15.95 11.77
N VAL A 377 9.18 14.75 12.25
CA VAL A 377 9.21 14.40 13.66
C VAL A 377 9.82 13.02 13.86
N GLU A 378 10.54 12.85 14.95
CA GLU A 378 10.94 11.55 15.48
C GLU A 378 9.91 11.12 16.55
N HIS A 379 9.24 9.99 16.32
CA HIS A 379 8.11 9.55 17.12
C HIS A 379 8.19 8.05 17.47
N PRO A 380 9.12 7.64 18.34
CA PRO A 380 9.16 6.27 18.86
C PRO A 380 7.97 6.04 19.82
N GLY A 381 7.21 4.95 19.60
CA GLY A 381 6.09 4.60 20.46
C GLY A 381 5.04 5.71 20.53
N THR A 382 4.62 6.06 21.74
CA THR A 382 3.61 7.08 22.03
C THR A 382 4.18 8.50 22.18
N VAL A 383 5.50 8.68 22.10
CA VAL A 383 6.18 9.95 22.43
C VAL A 383 6.77 10.59 21.17
N MET A 384 6.50 11.89 21.01
CA MET A 384 7.20 12.72 20.02
C MET A 384 8.46 13.30 20.66
N VAL A 385 9.63 12.85 20.20
CA VAL A 385 10.92 13.20 20.81
C VAL A 385 11.51 14.44 20.16
N ASN A 386 11.71 14.40 18.84
CA ASN A 386 12.35 15.48 18.10
C ASN A 386 11.42 16.04 17.02
N SER A 387 11.55 17.33 16.74
CA SER A 387 10.93 17.98 15.57
C SER A 387 11.93 18.84 14.81
N GLY A 388 11.89 18.78 13.48
CA GLY A 388 12.80 19.51 12.60
C GLY A 388 12.26 19.65 11.19
N ILE A 389 13.14 20.05 10.27
CA ILE A 389 12.86 20.07 8.83
C ILE A 389 13.95 19.30 8.08
N THR A 390 13.63 18.82 6.89
CA THR A 390 14.66 18.31 5.97
C THR A 390 15.31 19.47 5.22
N ASN A 391 16.40 19.19 4.50
CA ASN A 391 16.79 20.06 3.40
C ASN A 391 15.66 20.07 2.36
N GLY A 392 15.39 21.24 1.81
CA GLY A 392 14.34 21.46 0.82
C GLY A 392 14.88 21.75 -0.57
N TRP A 393 13.97 22.06 -1.48
CA TRP A 393 14.30 22.63 -2.79
C TRP A 393 13.89 24.09 -2.86
N ARG A 394 14.71 24.89 -3.56
CA ARG A 394 14.47 26.32 -3.78
C ARG A 394 13.64 26.59 -5.03
N TYR A 395 12.69 27.51 -4.91
CA TYR A 395 11.80 27.96 -5.97
C TYR A 395 11.62 29.49 -5.97
N THR A 396 11.27 30.06 -7.12
CA THR A 396 10.70 31.41 -7.22
C THR A 396 9.26 31.36 -7.72
N ILE A 397 8.57 32.49 -7.60
CA ILE A 397 7.21 32.66 -8.10
C ILE A 397 7.26 33.61 -9.30
N ASP A 398 6.72 33.18 -10.44
CA ASP A 398 6.66 34.02 -11.63
C ASP A 398 5.45 34.99 -11.62
N GLU A 399 5.34 35.80 -12.67
CA GLU A 399 4.26 36.79 -12.82
C GLU A 399 2.85 36.17 -12.86
N LYS A 400 2.74 34.87 -13.13
CA LYS A 400 1.49 34.11 -13.17
C LYS A 400 1.21 33.37 -11.86
N ASN A 401 2.00 33.62 -10.82
CA ASN A 401 1.98 32.90 -9.55
C ASN A 401 2.29 31.39 -9.69
N HIS A 402 3.13 31.02 -10.65
CA HIS A 402 3.62 29.66 -10.81
C HIS A 402 4.95 29.45 -10.11
N TRP A 403 5.14 28.26 -9.55
CA TRP A 403 6.40 27.85 -8.91
C TRP A 403 7.44 27.47 -9.97
N VAL A 404 8.58 28.16 -9.95
CA VAL A 404 9.71 27.93 -10.86
C VAL A 404 10.90 27.42 -10.08
N ARG A 405 11.42 26.24 -10.46
CA ARG A 405 12.56 25.62 -9.78
C ARG A 405 13.84 26.43 -9.98
N MET A 406 14.57 26.69 -8.89
CA MET A 406 15.88 27.35 -8.90
C MET A 406 16.95 26.46 -8.26
N PRO A 407 17.70 25.67 -9.06
CA PRO A 407 18.75 24.80 -8.52
C PRO A 407 19.78 25.57 -7.69
N HIS A 408 20.16 25.00 -6.54
CA HIS A 408 21.08 25.59 -5.57
C HIS A 408 21.98 24.50 -4.94
N PRO A 409 23.26 24.80 -4.60
CA PRO A 409 24.17 23.81 -3.99
C PRO A 409 23.67 23.21 -2.65
N ASP A 410 22.89 23.97 -1.90
CA ASP A 410 22.34 23.55 -0.60
C ASP A 410 21.00 22.81 -0.70
N ASP A 411 20.50 22.56 -1.92
CA ASP A 411 19.27 21.80 -2.12
C ASP A 411 19.39 20.38 -1.55
N CYS A 412 18.24 19.79 -1.22
CA CYS A 412 18.17 18.40 -0.81
C CYS A 412 18.92 17.48 -1.80
N PRO A 413 19.94 16.72 -1.34
CA PRO A 413 20.82 15.94 -2.22
C PRO A 413 20.21 14.60 -2.64
N CYS A 414 18.91 14.37 -2.38
CA CYS A 414 18.28 13.07 -2.60
C CYS A 414 18.11 12.69 -4.07
N GLY A 415 18.20 13.66 -5.00
CA GLY A 415 18.01 13.44 -6.44
C GLY A 415 16.62 12.89 -6.80
N ASN A 416 15.61 13.10 -5.96
CA ASN A 416 14.26 12.55 -6.13
C ASN A 416 13.26 13.66 -6.50
N ASP A 417 13.23 14.01 -7.78
CA ASP A 417 12.33 15.04 -8.34
C ASP A 417 10.87 14.79 -7.96
N LEU A 418 10.45 13.52 -7.89
CA LEU A 418 9.09 13.12 -7.61
C LEU A 418 8.65 13.44 -6.18
N LEU A 419 9.56 13.29 -5.20
CA LEU A 419 9.29 13.71 -3.82
C LEU A 419 9.03 15.21 -3.76
N HIS A 420 9.82 16.00 -4.48
CA HIS A 420 9.72 17.46 -4.47
C HIS A 420 8.54 17.98 -5.32
N ASP A 421 8.21 17.32 -6.43
CA ASP A 421 6.98 17.56 -7.17
C ASP A 421 5.73 17.25 -6.32
N HIS A 422 5.83 16.22 -5.47
CA HIS A 422 4.78 15.92 -4.51
C HIS A 422 4.64 17.03 -3.46
N HIS A 423 5.73 17.66 -3.00
CA HIS A 423 5.62 18.83 -2.11
C HIS A 423 4.77 19.94 -2.75
N LEU A 424 5.02 20.28 -4.01
CA LEU A 424 4.22 21.28 -4.72
C LEU A 424 2.75 20.83 -4.92
N THR A 425 2.53 19.53 -5.13
CA THR A 425 1.17 18.96 -5.18
C THR A 425 0.44 19.12 -3.86
N VAL A 426 1.13 18.91 -2.73
CA VAL A 426 0.57 19.13 -1.39
C VAL A 426 0.25 20.60 -1.18
N LEU A 427 1.13 21.53 -1.58
CA LEU A 427 0.84 22.97 -1.50
C LEU A 427 -0.43 23.33 -2.27
N LEU A 428 -0.64 22.75 -3.45
CA LEU A 428 -1.85 22.94 -4.23
C LEU A 428 -3.09 22.39 -3.52
N ARG A 429 -3.02 21.21 -2.90
CA ARG A 429 -4.14 20.67 -2.11
C ARG A 429 -4.45 21.49 -0.86
N VAL A 430 -3.43 22.08 -0.25
CA VAL A 430 -3.60 23.00 0.88
C VAL A 430 -4.25 24.29 0.40
N GLU A 431 -3.81 24.85 -0.73
CA GLU A 431 -4.44 26.01 -1.36
C GLU A 431 -5.93 25.76 -1.60
N ASP A 432 -6.30 24.60 -2.15
CA ASP A 432 -7.70 24.21 -2.36
C ASP A 432 -8.48 24.10 -1.05
N PHE A 433 -7.86 23.61 0.02
CA PHE A 433 -8.47 23.52 1.35
C PHE A 433 -8.70 24.90 2.01
N LEU A 434 -7.89 25.89 1.67
CA LEU A 434 -7.97 27.25 2.22
C LEU A 434 -8.98 28.15 1.49
N ARG A 435 -9.50 27.72 0.34
CA ARG A 435 -10.57 28.40 -0.41
C ARG A 435 -11.94 28.03 0.15
#